data_AF-A0A1J4RRE0-F1
#
_entry.id   AF-A0A1J4RRE0-F1
#
_cell.length_a   1.000
_cell.length_b   1.000
_cell.length_c   1.000
_cell.angle_alpha   90.00
_cell.angle_beta   90.00
_cell.angle_gamma   90.00
#
_symmetry.space_group_name_H-M   'P 1'
#
loop_
_entity.id
_entity.type
_entity.pdbx_description
1 polymer ?
#
loop_
_entity_poly.entity_id
_entity_poly.type
_entity_poly.pdbx_seq_one_letter_code
_entity_poly.pdbx_strand_id
1 'polypeptide(L)'
;MNMENENAKLVFIYALLGSVESCTDVTHKVPAKVYFNFPIPDLDIGDQKAVLTELKKRKIIANFKPDDGDFIISKPSRSMLRDYYFKLKNKPSPKLEKPVDTKIRFDEKTGIISMGGKPCEIPINTNQYFLCKALFAVPFSTRVKEIDILDLMDWAKDSKDSVYDAMRAVNRKIKLDIGIDKFMKWKVRRIFIDYKTE
;
A
#
# COMPACT_ATOMS: atom_id res chain seq x y z
N MET A 1 -1.43 -11.25 -1.29
CA MET A 1 -0.91 -11.35 -2.67
C MET A 1 0.46 -10.73 -2.66
N ASN A 2 1.46 -11.45 -3.16
CA ASN A 2 2.82 -10.94 -3.30
C ASN A 2 2.90 -9.92 -4.45
N MET A 3 3.96 -9.12 -4.48
CA MET A 3 4.17 -8.05 -5.47
C MET A 3 4.21 -8.58 -6.91
N GLU A 4 4.71 -9.80 -7.10
CA GLU A 4 4.72 -10.51 -8.39
C GLU A 4 3.29 -10.80 -8.89
N ASN A 5 2.39 -11.26 -8.01
CA ASN A 5 0.99 -11.51 -8.35
C ASN A 5 0.20 -10.22 -8.66
N GLU A 6 0.59 -9.06 -8.12
CA GLU A 6 -0.05 -7.77 -8.46
C GLU A 6 0.30 -7.32 -9.89
N ASN A 7 1.55 -7.50 -10.32
CA ASN A 7 1.97 -7.22 -11.69
C ASN A 7 1.36 -8.21 -12.68
N ALA A 8 1.36 -9.50 -12.35
CA ALA A 8 0.74 -10.55 -13.15
C ALA A 8 -0.77 -10.29 -13.36
N LYS A 9 -1.48 -9.86 -12.30
CA LYS A 9 -2.87 -9.42 -12.38
C LYS A 9 -3.06 -8.22 -13.33
N LEU A 10 -2.17 -7.24 -13.28
CA LEU A 10 -2.24 -6.07 -14.14
C LEU A 10 -2.06 -6.45 -15.63
N VAL A 11 -1.12 -7.36 -15.92
CA VAL A 11 -0.92 -7.93 -17.26
C VAL A 11 -2.15 -8.70 -17.72
N PHE A 12 -2.74 -9.53 -16.85
CA PHE A 12 -3.96 -10.28 -17.17
C PHE A 12 -5.13 -9.37 -17.58
N ILE A 13 -5.36 -8.29 -16.81
CA ILE A 13 -6.43 -7.32 -17.09
C ILE A 13 -6.14 -6.56 -18.39
N TYR A 14 -4.87 -6.23 -18.66
CA TYR A 14 -4.48 -5.56 -19.89
C TYR A 14 -4.68 -6.45 -21.12
N ALA A 15 -4.32 -7.73 -21.04
CA ALA A 15 -4.55 -8.70 -22.10
C ALA A 15 -6.05 -8.86 -22.40
N LEU A 16 -6.89 -8.96 -21.36
CA LEU A 16 -8.34 -9.02 -21.52
C LEU A 16 -8.90 -7.75 -22.18
N LEU A 17 -8.42 -6.57 -21.77
CA LEU A 17 -8.77 -5.31 -22.41
C LEU A 17 -8.39 -5.34 -23.90
N GLY A 18 -7.17 -5.79 -24.23
CA GLY A 18 -6.71 -5.92 -25.61
C GLY A 18 -7.60 -6.84 -26.46
N SER A 19 -8.05 -7.98 -25.92
CA SER A 19 -9.00 -8.85 -26.61
C SER A 19 -10.34 -8.16 -26.86
N VAL A 20 -10.85 -7.40 -25.89
CA VAL A 20 -12.11 -6.65 -26.04
C VAL A 20 -11.96 -5.51 -27.06
N GLU A 21 -10.84 -4.77 -27.02
CA GLU A 21 -10.55 -3.68 -27.94
C GLU A 21 -10.40 -4.19 -29.37
N SER A 22 -9.62 -5.25 -29.59
CA SER A 22 -9.45 -5.87 -30.90
C SER A 22 -10.79 -6.28 -31.52
N CYS A 23 -11.66 -6.97 -30.76
CA CYS A 23 -13.00 -7.31 -31.23
C CYS A 23 -13.86 -6.06 -31.50
N THR A 24 -13.77 -5.06 -30.63
CA THR A 24 -14.56 -3.82 -30.77
C THR A 24 -14.13 -3.00 -31.98
N ASP A 25 -12.84 -2.92 -32.26
CA ASP A 25 -12.29 -2.11 -33.33
C ASP A 25 -12.57 -2.76 -34.70
N VAL A 26 -12.62 -4.10 -34.77
CA VAL A 26 -13.01 -4.85 -35.98
C VAL A 26 -14.53 -4.81 -36.23
N THR A 27 -15.34 -4.96 -35.18
CA THR A 27 -16.81 -5.09 -35.32
C THR A 27 -17.58 -3.80 -35.08
N HIS A 28 -16.88 -2.73 -34.70
CA HIS A 28 -17.41 -1.44 -34.23
C HIS A 28 -18.42 -1.56 -33.08
N LYS A 29 -18.43 -2.70 -32.36
CA LYS A 29 -19.35 -2.99 -31.25
C LYS A 29 -18.63 -3.76 -30.15
N VAL A 30 -18.95 -3.44 -28.89
CA VAL A 30 -18.39 -4.19 -27.75
C VAL A 30 -18.93 -5.63 -27.78
N PRO A 31 -18.06 -6.66 -27.73
CA PRO A 31 -18.48 -8.04 -27.83
C PRO A 31 -19.36 -8.46 -26.66
N ALA A 32 -20.43 -9.21 -26.94
CA ALA A 32 -21.29 -9.77 -25.90
C ALA A 32 -20.60 -10.90 -25.11
N LYS A 33 -19.64 -11.58 -25.74
CA LYS A 33 -18.82 -12.65 -25.16
C LYS A 33 -17.40 -12.56 -25.70
N VAL A 34 -16.43 -12.86 -24.85
CA VAL A 34 -15.01 -12.99 -25.22
C VAL A 34 -14.53 -14.34 -24.69
N TYR A 35 -13.87 -15.10 -25.56
CA TYR A 35 -13.11 -16.30 -25.19
C TYR A 35 -11.71 -15.82 -24.87
N PHE A 36 -11.30 -16.04 -23.63
CA PHE A 36 -10.07 -15.47 -23.11
C PHE A 36 -9.23 -16.54 -22.46
N ASN A 37 -8.04 -16.73 -23.00
CA ASN A 37 -7.03 -17.61 -22.45
C ASN A 37 -5.69 -16.91 -22.59
N PHE A 38 -5.09 -16.62 -21.45
CA PHE A 38 -3.83 -15.92 -21.38
C PHE A 38 -3.01 -16.54 -20.25
N PRO A 39 -2.21 -17.58 -20.56
CA PRO A 39 -1.37 -18.22 -19.57
C PRO A 39 -0.30 -17.23 -19.10
N ILE A 40 -0.30 -16.93 -17.80
CA ILE A 40 0.72 -16.12 -17.15
C ILE A 40 1.46 -17.04 -16.19
N PRO A 41 2.80 -17.17 -16.29
CA PRO A 41 3.58 -18.04 -15.40
C PRO A 41 3.30 -17.82 -13.91
N ASP A 42 3.09 -16.55 -13.54
CA ASP A 42 2.88 -16.10 -12.15
C ASP A 42 1.39 -15.96 -11.77
N LEU A 43 0.47 -16.45 -12.61
CA LEU A 43 -0.97 -16.43 -12.35
C LEU A 43 -1.57 -17.79 -12.71
N ASP A 44 -1.72 -18.66 -11.70
CA ASP A 44 -2.36 -19.95 -11.90
C ASP A 44 -3.87 -19.81 -12.23
N ILE A 45 -4.53 -20.91 -12.60
CA ILE A 45 -5.96 -20.90 -12.95
C ILE A 45 -6.84 -20.44 -11.77
N GLY A 46 -6.43 -20.73 -10.53
CA GLY A 46 -7.13 -20.28 -9.33
C GLY A 46 -7.06 -18.76 -9.17
N ASP A 47 -5.88 -18.18 -9.35
CA ASP A 47 -5.64 -16.74 -9.30
C ASP A 47 -6.34 -16.01 -10.46
N GLN A 48 -6.32 -16.57 -11.66
CA GLN A 48 -7.08 -16.05 -12.81
C GLN A 48 -8.59 -16.00 -12.49
N LYS A 49 -9.15 -17.07 -11.89
CA LYS A 49 -10.54 -17.09 -11.42
C LYS A 49 -10.80 -16.05 -10.34
N ALA A 50 -9.85 -15.81 -9.44
CA ALA A 50 -9.98 -14.77 -8.41
C ALA A 50 -10.04 -13.37 -9.03
N VAL A 51 -9.18 -13.08 -10.01
CA VAL A 51 -9.21 -11.81 -10.76
C VAL A 51 -10.54 -11.63 -11.49
N LEU A 52 -11.02 -12.65 -12.21
CA LEU A 52 -12.33 -12.60 -12.89
C LEU A 52 -13.50 -12.44 -11.90
N THR A 53 -13.41 -13.07 -10.73
CA THR A 53 -14.39 -12.89 -9.65
C THR A 53 -14.41 -11.45 -9.14
N GLU A 54 -13.24 -10.81 -9.01
CA GLU A 54 -13.17 -9.40 -8.65
C GLU A 54 -13.77 -8.50 -9.73
N LEU A 55 -13.45 -8.74 -11.02
CA LEU A 55 -14.04 -7.99 -12.13
C LEU A 55 -15.57 -8.11 -12.14
N LYS A 56 -16.10 -9.32 -11.86
CA LYS A 56 -17.54 -9.57 -11.74
C LYS A 56 -18.15 -8.80 -10.56
N LYS A 57 -17.54 -8.85 -9.37
CA LYS A 57 -18.00 -8.10 -8.19
C LYS A 57 -18.04 -6.59 -8.45
N ARG A 58 -17.09 -6.07 -9.22
CA ARG A 58 -17.02 -4.66 -9.64
C ARG A 58 -17.94 -4.32 -10.81
N LYS A 59 -18.72 -5.28 -11.33
CA LYS A 59 -19.61 -5.14 -12.49
C LYS A 59 -18.89 -4.76 -13.78
N ILE A 60 -17.57 -5.00 -13.86
CA ILE A 60 -16.76 -4.75 -15.07
C ILE A 60 -17.09 -5.79 -16.15
N ILE A 61 -17.39 -7.01 -15.71
CA ILE A 61 -17.94 -8.11 -16.52
C ILE A 61 -19.24 -8.58 -15.86
N ALA A 62 -20.17 -9.15 -16.63
CA ALA A 62 -21.41 -9.69 -16.07
C ALA A 62 -21.21 -11.07 -15.44
N ASN A 63 -20.47 -11.96 -16.12
CA ASN A 63 -20.18 -13.29 -15.65
C ASN A 63 -18.95 -13.87 -16.35
N PHE A 64 -18.40 -14.96 -15.81
CA PHE A 64 -17.41 -15.79 -16.49
C PHE A 64 -17.67 -17.27 -16.19
N LYS A 65 -17.27 -18.15 -17.11
CA LYS A 65 -17.23 -19.60 -16.89
C LYS A 65 -16.02 -20.20 -17.62
N PRO A 66 -15.38 -21.26 -17.10
CA PRO A 66 -14.42 -22.02 -17.86
C PRO A 66 -15.13 -22.83 -18.97
N ASP A 67 -14.51 -22.94 -20.14
CA ASP A 67 -14.95 -23.78 -21.25
C ASP A 67 -13.74 -24.17 -22.11
N ASP A 68 -13.47 -25.46 -22.25
CA ASP A 68 -12.38 -26.04 -23.06
C ASP A 68 -11.02 -25.30 -22.99
N GLY A 69 -10.51 -25.06 -21.78
CA GLY A 69 -9.22 -24.37 -21.57
C GLY A 69 -9.29 -22.84 -21.61
N ASP A 70 -10.42 -22.25 -22.03
CA ASP A 70 -10.64 -20.81 -22.07
C ASP A 70 -11.59 -20.34 -20.96
N PHE A 71 -11.56 -19.04 -20.66
CA PHE A 71 -12.61 -18.36 -19.92
C PHE A 71 -13.57 -17.67 -20.88
N ILE A 72 -14.85 -18.04 -20.82
CA ILE A 72 -15.93 -17.34 -21.50
C ILE A 72 -16.40 -16.19 -20.63
N ILE A 73 -16.00 -14.97 -21.01
CA ILE A 73 -16.32 -13.74 -20.29
C ILE A 73 -17.51 -13.06 -20.96
N SER A 74 -18.56 -12.81 -20.19
CA SER A 74 -19.83 -12.25 -20.68
C SER A 74 -19.95 -10.76 -20.41
N LYS A 75 -20.37 -10.01 -21.44
CA LYS A 75 -20.61 -8.56 -21.43
C LYS A 75 -19.47 -7.76 -20.77
N PRO A 76 -18.22 -7.89 -21.24
CA PRO A 76 -17.13 -7.06 -20.74
C PRO A 76 -17.37 -5.59 -21.09
N SER A 77 -17.11 -4.69 -20.13
CA SER A 77 -17.15 -3.25 -20.37
C SER A 77 -15.75 -2.75 -20.74
N ARG A 78 -15.59 -2.28 -21.99
CA ARG A 78 -14.33 -1.67 -22.48
C ARG A 78 -13.89 -0.50 -21.60
N SER A 79 -14.79 0.43 -21.31
CA SER A 79 -14.47 1.62 -20.50
C SER A 79 -14.09 1.24 -19.07
N MET A 80 -14.87 0.39 -18.40
CA MET A 80 -14.57 0.01 -17.02
C MET A 80 -13.32 -0.86 -16.90
N LEU A 81 -13.01 -1.71 -17.89
CA LEU A 81 -11.74 -2.44 -17.94
C LEU A 81 -10.56 -1.46 -18.07
N ARG A 82 -10.67 -0.48 -18.96
CA ARG A 82 -9.65 0.56 -19.16
C ARG A 82 -9.44 1.40 -17.89
N ASP A 83 -10.51 1.89 -17.28
CA ASP A 83 -10.45 2.69 -16.05
C ASP A 83 -9.86 1.88 -14.90
N TYR A 84 -10.26 0.62 -14.76
CA TYR A 84 -9.76 -0.26 -13.72
C TYR A 84 -8.27 -0.60 -13.94
N TYR A 85 -7.86 -0.86 -15.18
CA TYR A 85 -6.45 -1.05 -15.53
C TYR A 85 -5.62 0.18 -15.15
N PHE A 86 -6.03 1.39 -15.56
CA PHE A 86 -5.30 2.61 -15.21
C PHE A 86 -5.35 2.92 -13.72
N LYS A 87 -6.43 2.57 -13.02
CA LYS A 87 -6.49 2.67 -11.55
C LYS A 87 -5.49 1.75 -10.87
N LEU A 88 -5.23 0.56 -11.40
CA LEU A 88 -4.23 -0.36 -10.88
C LEU A 88 -2.80 0.05 -11.29
N LYS A 89 -2.61 0.46 -12.55
CA LYS A 89 -1.32 0.92 -13.08
C LYS A 89 -0.84 2.22 -12.43
N ASN A 90 -1.76 3.15 -12.25
CA ASN A 90 -1.52 4.45 -11.62
C ASN A 90 -1.88 4.41 -10.13
N LYS A 91 -2.20 3.23 -9.58
CA LYS A 91 -2.14 3.04 -8.12
C LYS A 91 -0.73 3.46 -7.78
N PRO A 92 -0.53 4.49 -6.93
CA PRO A 92 0.82 4.80 -6.52
C PRO A 92 1.38 3.50 -5.96
N SER A 93 2.38 2.94 -6.64
CA SER A 93 3.37 2.09 -5.99
C SER A 93 3.70 2.79 -4.68
N PRO A 94 3.87 2.09 -3.53
CA PRO A 94 4.34 2.76 -2.33
C PRO A 94 5.58 3.54 -2.75
N LYS A 95 5.42 4.86 -2.85
CA LYS A 95 6.38 5.71 -3.54
C LYS A 95 7.62 5.64 -2.68
N LEU A 96 8.61 4.90 -3.15
CA LEU A 96 9.95 4.97 -2.61
C LEU A 96 10.58 6.28 -3.10
N GLU A 97 9.95 7.41 -2.77
CA GLU A 97 10.46 8.74 -3.07
C GLU A 97 10.88 9.37 -1.75
N LYS A 98 12.13 9.06 -1.39
CA LYS A 98 12.93 9.82 -0.44
C LYS A 98 12.89 11.30 -0.86
N PRO A 99 12.60 12.19 0.11
CA PRO A 99 13.68 12.81 0.85
C PRO A 99 13.43 12.62 2.34
N VAL A 100 13.90 11.49 2.89
CA VAL A 100 14.14 11.42 4.32
C VAL A 100 15.35 12.30 4.56
N ASP A 101 15.27 13.23 5.52
CA ASP A 101 16.47 13.86 6.05
C ASP A 101 17.48 12.74 6.38
N THR A 102 18.54 12.62 5.57
CA THR A 102 19.46 11.47 5.67
C THR A 102 20.22 11.46 6.99
N LYS A 103 20.13 12.54 7.77
CA LYS A 103 20.80 12.73 9.06
C LYS A 103 20.16 11.93 10.17
N ILE A 104 18.84 11.71 10.17
CA ILE A 104 18.15 10.94 11.21
C ILE A 104 17.47 9.70 10.62
N ARG A 105 17.70 8.56 11.25
CA ARG A 105 17.20 7.26 10.77
C ARG A 105 16.65 6.45 11.93
N PHE A 106 15.68 5.60 11.64
CA PHE A 106 15.16 4.61 12.56
C PHE A 106 15.47 3.22 12.02
N ASP A 107 16.14 2.39 12.81
CA ASP A 107 16.36 0.98 12.51
C ASP A 107 15.26 0.14 13.16
N GLU A 108 14.36 -0.41 12.33
CA GLU A 108 13.24 -1.22 12.80
C GLU A 108 13.66 -2.53 13.48
N LYS A 109 14.86 -3.07 13.19
CA LYS A 109 15.34 -4.33 13.79
C LYS A 109 15.83 -4.13 15.21
N THR A 110 16.47 -2.99 15.45
CA THR A 110 17.10 -2.68 16.75
C THR A 110 16.26 -1.71 17.58
N GLY A 111 15.31 -0.99 16.97
CA GLY A 111 14.54 0.06 17.62
C GLY A 111 15.34 1.35 17.85
N ILE A 112 16.47 1.53 17.17
CA ILE A 112 17.38 2.66 17.40
C ILE A 112 17.05 3.81 16.45
N ILE A 113 16.86 5.00 17.00
CA ILE A 113 16.87 6.25 16.25
C ILE A 113 18.28 6.84 16.32
N SER A 114 18.94 7.04 15.18
CA SER A 114 20.30 7.58 15.12
C SER A 114 20.34 8.89 14.38
N MET A 115 20.97 9.92 14.95
CA MET A 115 21.29 11.18 14.26
C MET A 115 22.71 11.65 14.56
N GLY A 116 23.53 11.86 13.52
CA GLY A 116 24.90 12.35 13.69
C GLY A 116 25.76 11.50 14.64
N GLY A 117 25.53 10.18 14.69
CA GLY A 117 26.24 9.26 15.58
C GLY A 117 25.68 9.17 17.00
N LYS A 118 24.63 9.92 17.36
CA LYS A 118 23.93 9.80 18.65
C LYS A 118 22.78 8.79 18.54
N PRO A 119 22.84 7.64 19.25
CA PRO A 119 21.74 6.69 19.30
C PRO A 119 20.71 7.07 20.37
N CYS A 120 19.44 6.83 20.06
CA CYS A 120 18.29 6.94 20.97
C CYS A 120 17.51 5.63 20.89
N GLU A 121 17.42 4.91 22.00
CA GLU A 121 16.83 3.56 22.03
C GLU A 121 15.31 3.59 22.29
N ILE A 122 14.57 2.99 21.38
CA ILE A 122 13.12 2.77 21.51
C ILE A 122 12.87 1.27 21.71
N PRO A 123 12.35 0.85 22.88
CA PRO A 123 12.07 -0.56 23.16
C PRO A 123 11.13 -1.18 22.12
N ILE A 124 11.55 -2.32 21.55
CA ILE A 124 10.81 -3.03 20.49
C ILE A 124 9.47 -3.55 21.04
N ASN A 125 8.45 -3.65 20.18
CA ASN A 125 7.10 -4.15 20.50
C ASN A 125 6.36 -3.31 21.57
N THR A 126 6.70 -2.03 21.69
CA THR A 126 5.98 -1.04 22.50
C THR A 126 5.23 -0.07 21.61
N ASN A 127 4.28 0.69 22.18
CA ASN A 127 3.55 1.72 21.44
C ASN A 127 4.53 2.77 20.85
N GLN A 128 5.59 3.11 21.59
CA GLN A 128 6.65 4.01 21.10
C GLN A 128 7.33 3.46 19.83
N TYR A 129 7.59 2.15 19.77
CA TYR A 129 8.18 1.49 18.61
C TYR A 129 7.26 1.53 17.40
N PHE A 130 5.99 1.15 17.56
CA PHE A 130 5.03 1.15 16.43
C PHE A 130 4.73 2.57 15.94
N LEU A 131 4.71 3.56 16.84
CA LEU A 131 4.63 4.97 16.48
C LEU A 131 5.82 5.38 15.60
N CYS A 132 7.05 5.06 16.02
CA CYS A 132 8.24 5.38 15.25
C CYS A 132 8.22 4.68 13.89
N LYS A 133 7.89 3.39 13.87
CA LYS A 133 7.74 2.61 12.63
C LYS A 133 6.76 3.27 11.65
N ALA A 134 5.59 3.69 12.12
CA ALA A 134 4.59 4.33 11.28
C ALA A 134 5.05 5.70 10.73
N LEU A 135 5.71 6.52 11.57
CA LEU A 135 6.14 7.86 11.20
C LEU A 135 7.39 7.88 10.30
N PHE A 136 8.33 6.96 10.50
CA PHE A 136 9.53 6.84 9.68
C PHE A 136 9.28 6.08 8.36
N ALA A 137 8.16 5.37 8.22
CA ALA A 137 7.73 4.76 6.97
C ALA A 137 7.20 5.76 5.94
N VAL A 138 6.94 7.01 6.34
CA VAL A 138 6.47 8.09 5.47
C VAL A 138 7.45 9.27 5.47
N PRO A 139 7.45 10.14 4.44
CA PRO A 139 8.28 11.34 4.44
C PRO A 139 8.00 12.23 5.65
N PHE A 140 9.01 12.93 6.16
CA PHE A 140 8.81 13.90 7.23
C PHE A 140 7.82 14.99 6.79
N SER A 141 7.14 15.60 7.75
CA SER A 141 5.95 16.45 7.56
C SER A 141 4.69 15.74 7.07
N THR A 142 4.75 14.46 6.68
CA THR A 142 3.55 13.68 6.32
C THR A 142 2.72 13.38 7.57
N ARG A 143 1.43 13.70 7.49
CA ARG A 143 0.48 13.51 8.59
C ARG A 143 -0.09 12.09 8.57
N VAL A 144 0.34 11.27 9.52
CA VAL A 144 -0.17 9.91 9.77
C VAL A 144 -1.37 10.00 10.71
N LYS A 145 -2.46 9.28 10.44
CA LYS A 145 -3.64 9.30 11.32
C LYS A 145 -3.39 8.47 12.56
N GLU A 146 -3.95 8.93 13.68
CA GLU A 146 -3.95 8.19 14.94
C GLU A 146 -4.49 6.76 14.79
N ILE A 147 -5.58 6.58 14.04
CA ILE A 147 -6.18 5.25 13.81
C ILE A 147 -5.23 4.28 13.11
N ASP A 148 -4.47 4.76 12.11
CA ASP A 148 -3.54 3.91 11.35
C ASP A 148 -2.38 3.43 12.25
N ILE A 149 -2.04 4.22 13.29
CA ILE A 149 -1.03 3.89 14.28
C ILE A 149 -1.60 2.92 15.33
N LEU A 150 -2.85 3.13 15.78
CA LEU A 150 -3.54 2.23 16.70
C LEU A 150 -3.67 0.82 16.12
N ASP A 151 -4.03 0.71 14.84
CA ASP A 151 -4.13 -0.59 14.14
C ASP A 151 -2.79 -1.36 14.15
N LEU A 152 -1.65 -0.64 14.16
CA LEU A 152 -0.32 -1.25 14.29
C LEU A 152 0.02 -1.61 15.75
N MET A 153 -0.51 -0.85 16.72
CA MET A 153 -0.28 -1.02 18.16
C MET A 153 -1.13 -2.13 18.79
N ASP A 154 -2.14 -2.66 18.11
CA ASP A 154 -2.92 -3.82 18.58
C ASP A 154 -2.04 -5.03 18.92
N TRP A 155 -0.82 -5.09 18.36
CA TRP A 155 0.19 -6.12 18.62
C TRP A 155 1.22 -5.75 19.72
N ALA A 156 1.11 -4.58 20.33
CA ALA A 156 2.06 -4.09 21.32
C ALA A 156 1.81 -4.69 22.71
N LYS A 157 2.90 -4.99 23.43
CA LYS A 157 2.83 -5.54 24.79
C LYS A 157 2.28 -4.55 25.82
N ASP A 158 2.28 -3.25 25.50
CA ASP A 158 1.95 -2.15 26.41
C ASP A 158 0.88 -1.24 25.81
N SER A 159 -0.24 -1.82 25.39
CA SER A 159 -1.36 -1.14 24.74
C SER A 159 -2.13 -0.15 25.64
N LYS A 160 -1.69 0.07 26.89
CA LYS A 160 -2.36 0.96 27.84
C LYS A 160 -2.17 2.44 27.52
N ASP A 161 -1.05 2.82 26.90
CA ASP A 161 -0.71 4.21 26.64
C ASP A 161 -1.31 4.70 25.31
N SER A 162 -1.91 5.90 25.32
CA SER A 162 -2.45 6.51 24.12
C SER A 162 -1.33 6.81 23.08
N VAL A 163 -1.68 6.93 21.80
CA VAL A 163 -0.71 7.36 20.75
C VAL A 163 -0.06 8.70 21.12
N TYR A 164 -0.81 9.57 21.81
CA TYR A 164 -0.33 10.85 22.29
C TYR A 164 0.73 10.71 23.39
N ASP A 165 0.56 9.76 24.32
CA ASP A 165 1.53 9.49 25.39
C ASP A 165 2.79 8.84 24.84
N ALA A 166 2.65 7.90 23.90
CA ALA A 166 3.77 7.33 23.17
C ALA A 166 4.58 8.42 22.45
N MET A 167 3.92 9.37 21.78
CA MET A 167 4.57 10.51 21.15
C MET A 167 5.32 11.38 22.16
N ARG A 168 4.72 11.69 23.32
CA ARG A 168 5.39 12.45 24.38
C ARG A 168 6.61 11.72 24.93
N ALA A 169 6.52 10.41 25.12
CA ALA A 169 7.63 9.59 25.59
C ALA A 169 8.80 9.60 24.60
N VAL A 170 8.53 9.43 23.31
CA VAL A 170 9.57 9.49 22.26
C VAL A 170 10.19 10.89 22.19
N ASN A 171 9.39 11.96 22.22
CA ASN A 171 9.91 13.33 22.23
C ASN A 171 10.83 13.61 23.43
N ARG A 172 10.51 13.08 24.62
CA ARG A 172 11.38 13.22 25.81
C ARG A 172 12.71 12.51 25.61
N LYS A 173 12.71 11.29 25.08
CA LYS A 173 13.94 10.53 24.80
C LYS A 173 14.81 11.24 23.76
N ILE A 174 14.23 11.64 22.63
CA ILE A 174 14.95 12.36 21.58
C ILE A 174 15.53 13.69 22.08
N LYS A 175 14.81 14.39 22.97
CA LYS A 175 15.34 15.60 23.61
C LYS A 175 16.56 15.31 24.48
N LEU A 176 16.56 14.22 25.24
CA LEU A 176 17.68 13.82 26.11
C LEU A 176 18.88 13.33 25.29
N ASP A 177 18.65 12.44 24.33
CA ASP A 177 19.73 11.73 23.63
C ASP A 177 20.27 12.51 22.43
N ILE A 178 19.40 13.18 21.69
CA ILE A 178 19.73 13.85 20.42
C ILE A 178 19.73 15.39 20.58
N GLY A 179 18.96 15.93 21.52
CA GLY A 179 18.87 17.38 21.79
C GLY A 179 17.76 18.11 21.03
N ILE A 180 16.85 17.38 20.37
CA ILE A 180 15.77 17.99 19.57
C ILE A 180 14.51 18.13 20.43
N ASP A 181 14.06 19.37 20.65
CA ASP A 181 12.76 19.63 21.28
C ASP A 181 11.62 19.44 20.27
N LYS A 182 10.55 18.74 20.67
CA LYS A 182 9.33 18.52 19.87
C LYS A 182 9.57 17.93 18.47
N PHE A 183 10.37 16.85 18.41
CA PHE A 183 10.65 16.10 17.19
C PHE A 183 9.37 15.68 16.43
N MET A 184 8.39 15.15 17.16
CA MET A 184 7.06 14.81 16.67
C MET A 184 6.02 15.84 17.11
N LYS A 185 5.09 16.16 16.20
CA LYS A 185 3.99 17.09 16.44
C LYS A 185 2.65 16.41 16.21
N TRP A 186 1.66 16.84 17.00
CA TRP A 186 0.28 16.41 16.91
C TRP A 186 -0.61 17.53 16.38
N LYS A 187 -1.45 17.24 15.38
CA LYS A 187 -2.46 18.18 14.86
C LYS A 187 -3.68 17.43 14.34
N VAL A 188 -4.86 17.70 14.91
CA VAL A 188 -6.17 17.15 14.46
C VAL A 188 -6.12 15.62 14.32
N ARG A 189 -5.76 14.91 15.40
CA ARG A 189 -5.61 13.43 15.44
C ARG A 189 -4.66 12.86 14.38
N ARG A 190 -3.65 13.65 14.02
CA ARG A 190 -2.60 13.24 13.11
C ARG A 190 -1.25 13.59 13.70
N ILE A 191 -0.30 12.70 13.53
CA ILE A 191 1.07 12.81 14.02
C ILE A 191 2.00 12.93 12.82
N PHE A 192 3.03 13.76 12.93
CA PHE A 192 4.05 13.93 11.92
C PHE A 192 5.37 14.32 12.55
N ILE A 193 6.48 13.94 11.92
CA ILE A 193 7.82 14.40 12.27
C ILE A 193 8.02 15.76 11.62
N ASP A 194 8.34 16.78 12.41
CA ASP A 194 8.62 18.13 11.94
C ASP A 194 9.47 18.85 12.99
N TYR A 195 10.78 18.74 12.81
CA TYR A 195 11.77 19.44 13.63
C TYR A 195 12.53 20.45 12.77
N LYS A 196 12.88 21.58 13.38
CA LYS A 196 13.84 22.51 12.81
C LYS A 196 15.19 22.18 13.42
N THR A 197 16.17 21.81 12.61
CA THR A 197 17.58 22.02 12.99
C THR A 197 17.82 23.52 12.92
N GLU A 198 18.01 24.16 14.07
CA GLU A 198 18.65 25.47 14.14
C GLU A 198 20.08 25.38 13.58
#